data_AF-A0A0M1NK72-F1
#
_entry.id   AF-A0A0M1NK72-F1
#
_cell.length_a   1.000
_cell.length_b   1.000
_cell.length_c   1.000
_cell.angle_alpha   90.00
_cell.angle_beta   90.00
_cell.angle_gamma   90.00
#
_symmetry.space_group_name_H-M   'P 1'
#
loop_
_entity.id
_entity.type
_entity.pdbx_description
1 polymer ?
#
loop_
_entity_poly.entity_id
_entity_poly.type
_entity_poly.pdbx_seq_one_letter_code
_entity_poly.pdbx_strand_id
1 'polypeptide(L)'
;MNHIVTMKWLLARLYEPDLVIVDCRFALGKPESGRASYEESHIPRAVYLDLEKDLSSPITEHGGRHPLPNLEHLAKRLGQSGIQGSSRVVIYDDQGGAMASRLWWLLKYTGHEEAYVLDEGFTAWKNASYPVTNEQPIVIPVTYEVNLKPDKLVGVDEVREASLHGTKVLIDSREPRRYAGAEEPMDIKAGHIPGAVNYFWKGVLDDSGHWKNADDLREHFSNIPQDAEIIVYCGSGVTACPNVLALEAAGYSNVKLYAGSWSDWISYSENPVATKSE
;
A
#
# COMPACT_ATOMS: atom_id res chain seq x y z
N MET A 1 -13.67 -1.92 -9.45
CA MET A 1 -12.93 -1.51 -10.67
C MET A 1 -11.56 -2.18 -10.62
N ASN A 2 -10.99 -2.61 -11.76
CA ASN A 2 -9.67 -3.26 -11.72
C ASN A 2 -8.57 -2.20 -11.68
N HIS A 3 -7.84 -2.15 -10.56
CA HIS A 3 -6.74 -1.21 -10.31
C HIS A 3 -5.35 -1.87 -10.50
N ILE A 4 -5.31 -3.03 -11.15
CA ILE A 4 -4.09 -3.79 -11.44
C ILE A 4 -3.94 -3.88 -12.96
N VAL A 5 -2.78 -3.52 -13.48
CA VAL A 5 -2.47 -3.53 -14.91
C VAL A 5 -1.31 -4.46 -15.22
N THR A 6 -1.39 -5.19 -16.33
CA THR A 6 -0.31 -6.12 -16.71
C THR A 6 0.90 -5.39 -17.28
N MET A 7 2.08 -6.02 -17.24
CA MET A 7 3.28 -5.47 -17.89
C MET A 7 3.08 -5.20 -19.38
N LYS A 8 2.32 -6.05 -20.08
CA LYS A 8 1.96 -5.83 -21.51
C LYS A 8 1.09 -4.59 -21.70
N TRP A 9 0.17 -4.32 -20.79
CA TRP A 9 -0.68 -3.12 -20.83
C TRP A 9 0.17 -1.85 -20.72
N LEU A 10 1.13 -1.84 -19.79
CA LEU A 10 2.07 -0.73 -19.58
C LEU A 10 3.01 -0.56 -20.78
N LEU A 11 3.60 -1.65 -21.26
CA LEU A 11 4.51 -1.63 -22.42
C LEU A 11 3.85 -0.99 -23.65
N ALA A 12 2.60 -1.33 -23.94
CA ALA A 12 1.85 -0.79 -25.08
C ALA A 12 1.57 0.72 -24.97
N ARG A 13 1.71 1.31 -23.76
CA ARG A 13 1.32 2.69 -23.43
C ARG A 13 2.47 3.54 -22.90
N LEU A 14 3.69 3.01 -22.93
CA LEU A 14 4.87 3.57 -22.26
C LEU A 14 5.11 5.05 -22.60
N TYR A 15 4.72 5.49 -23.79
CA TYR A 15 4.93 6.84 -24.31
C TYR A 15 3.65 7.67 -24.43
N GLU A 16 2.54 7.23 -23.84
CA GLU A 16 1.33 8.06 -23.76
C GLU A 16 1.59 9.28 -22.87
N PRO A 17 1.16 10.49 -23.29
CA PRO A 17 1.56 11.74 -22.65
C PRO A 17 0.94 11.96 -21.27
N ASP A 18 -0.22 11.37 -21.01
CA ASP A 18 -0.95 11.44 -19.74
C ASP A 18 -0.56 10.32 -18.75
N LEU A 19 0.32 9.39 -19.16
CA LEU A 19 0.82 8.32 -18.30
C LEU A 19 2.03 8.79 -17.48
N VAL A 20 1.93 8.64 -16.15
CA VAL A 20 3.04 8.81 -15.20
C VAL A 20 3.36 7.45 -14.59
N ILE A 21 4.63 7.05 -14.64
CA ILE A 21 5.09 5.78 -14.10
C ILE A 21 5.87 6.09 -12.83
N VAL A 22 5.58 5.41 -11.73
CA VAL A 22 6.23 5.66 -10.44
C VAL A 22 6.90 4.41 -9.92
N ASP A 23 8.20 4.51 -9.67
CA ASP A 23 9.00 3.53 -8.97
C ASP A 23 8.94 3.77 -7.47
N CYS A 24 8.44 2.79 -6.73
CA CYS A 24 8.37 2.80 -5.27
C CYS A 24 9.23 1.68 -4.64
N ARG A 25 10.24 1.17 -5.34
CA ARG A 25 11.16 0.17 -4.77
C ARG A 25 11.80 0.71 -3.49
N PHE A 26 11.73 -0.07 -2.42
CA PHE A 26 12.30 0.28 -1.11
C PHE A 26 12.55 -0.97 -0.29
N ALA A 27 13.75 -1.17 0.28
CA ALA A 27 14.01 -2.30 1.17
C ALA A 27 14.11 -1.84 2.64
N LEU A 28 13.32 -2.48 3.51
CA LEU A 28 13.29 -2.19 4.93
C LEU A 28 14.68 -2.38 5.58
N GLY A 29 15.10 -1.41 6.40
CA GLY A 29 16.43 -1.39 7.01
C GLY A 29 17.58 -1.01 6.05
N LYS A 30 17.27 -0.68 4.79
CA LYS A 30 18.22 -0.20 3.77
C LYS A 30 17.62 0.99 3.01
N PRO A 31 17.41 2.15 3.67
CA PRO A 31 16.63 3.25 3.11
C PRO A 31 17.13 3.76 1.76
N GLU A 32 18.44 3.80 1.55
CA GLU A 32 19.02 4.28 0.28
C GLU A 32 18.96 3.24 -0.87
N SER A 33 18.58 2.00 -0.59
CA SER A 33 18.60 0.91 -1.60
C SER A 33 17.58 1.11 -2.71
N GLY A 34 16.42 1.69 -2.41
CA GLY A 34 15.38 1.98 -3.39
C GLY A 34 15.88 2.97 -4.44
N ARG A 35 16.41 4.10 -3.97
CA ARG A 35 17.01 5.14 -4.81
C ARG A 35 18.17 4.61 -5.63
N ALA A 36 19.10 3.87 -5.02
CA ALA A 36 20.22 3.27 -5.74
C ALA A 36 19.75 2.29 -6.84
N SER A 37 18.72 1.48 -6.56
CA SER A 37 18.17 0.54 -7.54
C SER A 37 17.49 1.25 -8.71
N TYR A 38 16.82 2.37 -8.45
CA TYR A 38 16.25 3.25 -9.47
C TYR A 38 17.33 3.91 -10.33
N GLU A 39 18.39 4.45 -9.73
CA GLU A 39 19.49 5.07 -10.46
C GLU A 39 20.30 4.06 -11.29
N GLU A 40 20.38 2.79 -10.85
CA GLU A 40 20.99 1.71 -11.63
C GLU A 40 20.17 1.38 -12.89
N SER A 41 18.86 1.15 -12.74
CA SER A 41 17.93 0.95 -13.86
C SER A 41 16.48 1.01 -13.40
N HIS A 42 15.58 1.54 -14.24
CA HIS A 42 14.14 1.65 -14.00
C HIS A 42 13.35 1.54 -15.31
N ILE A 43 12.03 1.43 -15.22
CA ILE A 43 11.13 1.49 -16.39
C ILE A 43 11.26 2.88 -17.04
N PRO A 44 11.39 3.01 -18.38
CA PRO A 44 11.55 4.32 -19.02
C PRO A 44 10.47 5.31 -18.62
N ARG A 45 10.89 6.56 -18.39
CA ARG A 45 10.06 7.68 -17.91
C ARG A 45 9.59 7.56 -16.45
N ALA A 46 9.91 6.48 -15.74
CA ALA A 46 9.52 6.36 -14.35
C ALA A 46 10.19 7.44 -13.50
N VAL A 47 9.42 8.00 -12.56
CA VAL A 47 9.93 8.85 -11.49
C VAL A 47 10.02 8.04 -10.21
N TYR A 48 10.93 8.40 -9.31
CA TYR A 48 11.08 7.71 -8.02
C TYR A 48 10.38 8.46 -6.88
N LEU A 49 9.60 7.72 -6.09
CA LEU A 49 9.05 8.19 -4.81
C LEU A 49 9.46 7.25 -3.68
N ASP A 50 10.09 7.84 -2.66
CA ASP A 50 10.67 7.14 -1.52
C ASP A 50 9.63 6.90 -0.41
N LEU A 51 9.60 5.68 0.14
CA LEU A 51 8.65 5.34 1.19
C LEU A 51 8.81 6.21 2.45
N GLU A 52 10.04 6.46 2.88
CA GLU A 52 10.33 7.18 4.13
C GLU A 52 10.36 8.69 3.92
N LYS A 53 10.89 9.17 2.78
CA LYS A 53 11.08 10.60 2.52
C LYS A 53 9.86 11.28 1.90
N ASP A 54 9.11 10.56 1.05
CA ASP A 54 8.00 11.13 0.27
C ASP A 54 6.62 10.62 0.76
N LEU A 55 6.53 9.33 1.12
CA LEU A 55 5.26 8.66 1.41
C LEU A 55 4.98 8.46 2.91
N SER A 56 5.83 9.06 3.76
CA SER A 56 5.70 9.02 5.22
C SER A 56 6.11 10.36 5.86
N SER A 57 5.55 10.66 7.02
CA SER A 57 6.05 11.72 7.91
C SER A 57 7.10 11.18 8.88
N PRO A 58 7.89 12.05 9.53
CA PRO A 58 8.76 11.65 10.64
C PRO A 58 7.99 10.91 11.74
N ILE A 59 8.64 9.90 12.34
CA ILE A 59 8.06 9.10 13.42
C ILE A 59 7.85 9.98 14.66
N THR A 60 6.65 9.88 15.23
CA THR A 60 6.27 10.47 16.52
C THR A 60 5.95 9.37 17.54
N GLU A 61 5.55 9.74 18.75
CA GLU A 61 5.16 8.77 19.80
C GLU A 61 4.01 7.85 19.33
N HIS A 62 3.01 8.44 18.68
CA HIS A 62 1.87 7.76 18.05
C HIS A 62 1.91 7.95 16.53
N GLY A 63 1.08 7.23 15.79
CA GLY A 63 0.97 7.27 14.33
C GLY A 63 1.78 6.19 13.60
N GLY A 64 2.49 5.34 14.35
CA GLY A 64 3.20 4.17 13.85
C GLY A 64 4.56 4.45 13.20
N ARG A 65 5.21 3.41 12.67
CA ARG A 65 6.56 3.54 12.05
C ARG A 65 6.60 4.19 10.67
N HIS A 66 5.47 4.26 9.98
CA HIS A 66 5.34 4.98 8.71
C HIS A 66 4.10 5.90 8.74
N PRO A 67 4.12 6.94 9.59
CA PRO A 67 3.01 7.88 9.70
C PRO A 67 2.63 8.46 8.34
N LEU A 68 1.36 8.79 8.12
CA LEU A 68 0.93 9.41 6.86
C LEU A 68 1.72 10.70 6.59
N PRO A 69 2.10 10.97 5.33
CA PRO A 69 2.83 12.19 4.98
C PRO A 69 1.93 13.41 5.22
N ASN A 70 2.54 14.53 5.58
CA ASN A 70 1.83 15.82 5.58
C ASN A 70 1.23 16.07 4.19
N LEU A 71 -0.06 16.42 4.12
CA LEU A 71 -0.79 16.53 2.86
C LEU A 71 -0.21 17.60 1.92
N GLU A 72 0.29 18.72 2.44
CA GLU A 72 0.91 19.76 1.61
C GLU A 72 2.24 19.29 1.03
N HIS A 73 3.04 18.57 1.84
CA HIS A 73 4.28 17.96 1.37
C HIS A 73 4.01 16.91 0.29
N LEU A 74 3.05 16.02 0.52
CA LEU A 74 2.64 14.99 -0.43
C LEU A 74 2.14 15.62 -1.74
N ALA A 75 1.23 16.60 -1.67
CA ALA A 75 0.70 17.27 -2.85
C ALA A 75 1.81 17.94 -3.67
N LYS A 76 2.75 18.63 -3.00
CA LYS A 76 3.91 19.22 -3.65
C LYS A 76 4.77 18.15 -4.33
N ARG A 77 5.02 17.02 -3.67
CA ARG A 77 5.85 15.95 -4.22
C ARG A 77 5.20 15.25 -5.41
N LEU A 78 3.89 15.01 -5.36
CA LEU A 78 3.11 14.47 -6.48
C LEU A 78 3.12 15.41 -7.69
N GLY A 79 2.91 16.72 -7.45
CA GLY A 79 2.98 17.74 -8.50
C GLY A 79 4.37 17.87 -9.13
N GLN A 80 5.44 17.81 -8.32
CA GLN A 80 6.83 17.74 -8.82
C GLN A 80 7.13 16.50 -9.67
N SER A 81 6.33 15.44 -9.48
CA SER A 81 6.43 14.18 -10.22
C SER A 81 5.59 14.20 -11.51
N GLY A 82 4.96 15.33 -11.85
CA GLY A 82 4.15 15.48 -13.06
C GLY A 82 2.74 14.89 -12.92
N ILE A 83 2.32 14.52 -11.70
CA ILE A 83 0.99 13.96 -11.43
C ILE A 83 0.00 15.12 -11.26
N GLN A 84 -1.02 15.14 -12.10
CA GLN A 84 -2.17 16.05 -12.03
C GLN A 84 -3.47 15.24 -12.13
N GLY A 85 -4.63 15.85 -11.88
CA GLY A 85 -5.90 15.12 -11.79
C GLY A 85 -6.31 14.29 -13.03
N SER A 86 -5.78 14.58 -14.21
CA SER A 86 -6.01 13.81 -15.45
C SER A 86 -4.96 12.74 -15.75
N SER A 87 -3.90 12.65 -14.94
CA SER A 87 -2.82 11.68 -15.16
C SER A 87 -3.29 10.26 -14.86
N ARG A 88 -2.96 9.31 -15.73
CA ARG A 88 -2.98 7.89 -15.39
C ARG A 88 -1.66 7.55 -14.69
N VAL A 89 -1.73 7.06 -13.47
CA VAL A 89 -0.54 6.73 -12.66
C VAL A 89 -0.39 5.22 -12.58
N VAL A 90 0.74 4.69 -13.05
CA VAL A 90 1.10 3.28 -12.90
C VAL A 90 2.27 3.16 -11.95
N ILE A 91 2.09 2.40 -10.88
CA ILE A 91 3.04 2.31 -9.77
C ILE A 91 3.58 0.89 -9.73
N TYR A 92 4.88 0.76 -9.58
CA TYR A 92 5.53 -0.53 -9.40
C TYR A 92 6.53 -0.50 -8.25
N ASP A 93 6.85 -1.68 -7.76
CA ASP A 93 7.97 -1.92 -6.87
C ASP A 93 8.66 -3.23 -7.28
N ASP A 94 9.36 -3.89 -6.36
CA ASP A 94 9.96 -5.20 -6.59
C ASP A 94 9.73 -6.15 -5.41
N GLN A 95 8.61 -5.97 -4.72
CA GLN A 95 8.21 -6.70 -3.51
C GLN A 95 6.72 -7.03 -3.52
N GLY A 96 6.21 -7.51 -4.67
CA GLY A 96 4.83 -7.96 -4.81
C GLY A 96 3.79 -6.85 -4.62
N GLY A 97 4.14 -5.60 -4.92
CA GLY A 97 3.23 -4.45 -4.86
C GLY A 97 3.05 -3.87 -3.46
N ALA A 98 3.81 -4.28 -2.45
CA ALA A 98 3.72 -3.75 -1.09
C ALA A 98 3.86 -2.22 -1.00
N MET A 99 4.90 -1.67 -1.64
CA MET A 99 5.19 -0.23 -1.62
C MET A 99 4.36 0.50 -2.66
N ALA A 100 4.16 -0.12 -3.82
CA ALA A 100 3.31 0.41 -4.88
C ALA A 100 1.87 0.63 -4.39
N SER A 101 1.33 -0.33 -3.64
CA SER A 101 -0.01 -0.24 -3.05
C SER A 101 -0.12 0.88 -2.02
N ARG A 102 0.97 1.24 -1.31
CA ARG A 102 0.97 2.38 -0.37
C ARG A 102 0.80 3.71 -1.11
N LEU A 103 1.52 3.93 -2.20
CA LEU A 103 1.30 5.12 -3.02
C LEU A 103 -0.09 5.09 -3.68
N TRP A 104 -0.53 3.94 -4.19
CA TRP A 104 -1.89 3.79 -4.74
C TRP A 104 -2.95 4.22 -3.71
N TRP A 105 -2.84 3.75 -2.47
CA TRP A 105 -3.77 4.11 -1.42
C TRP A 105 -3.72 5.61 -1.10
N LEU A 106 -2.52 6.22 -1.04
CA LEU A 106 -2.37 7.66 -0.83
C LEU A 106 -3.04 8.47 -1.96
N LEU A 107 -2.87 8.06 -3.22
CA LEU A 107 -3.53 8.69 -4.36
C LEU A 107 -5.06 8.59 -4.24
N LYS A 108 -5.60 7.42 -3.90
CA LYS A 108 -7.03 7.24 -3.64
C LYS A 108 -7.52 8.09 -2.47
N TYR A 109 -6.74 8.17 -1.40
CA TYR A 109 -7.04 8.98 -0.23
C TYR A 109 -7.06 10.48 -0.53
N THR A 110 -6.21 10.95 -1.44
CA THR A 110 -6.20 12.34 -1.92
C THR A 110 -7.12 12.59 -3.12
N GLY A 111 -7.93 11.59 -3.51
CA GLY A 111 -8.99 11.71 -4.50
C GLY A 111 -8.57 11.55 -5.96
N HIS A 112 -7.40 10.97 -6.22
CA HIS A 112 -6.92 10.65 -7.56
C HIS A 112 -7.38 9.27 -7.99
N GLU A 113 -8.29 9.21 -8.98
CA GLU A 113 -8.95 7.96 -9.33
C GLU A 113 -8.16 7.07 -10.29
N GLU A 114 -7.46 7.65 -11.26
CA GLU A 114 -6.73 6.95 -12.32
C GLU A 114 -5.36 6.48 -11.84
N ALA A 115 -5.34 5.62 -10.81
CA ALA A 115 -4.15 5.03 -10.23
C ALA A 115 -4.20 3.50 -10.29
N TYR A 116 -3.08 2.90 -10.70
CA TYR A 116 -2.94 1.46 -10.93
C TYR A 116 -1.64 0.92 -10.37
N VAL A 117 -1.66 -0.31 -9.90
CA VAL A 117 -0.47 -1.09 -9.53
C VAL A 117 -0.10 -2.01 -10.69
N LEU A 118 1.19 -2.07 -11.02
CA LEU A 118 1.71 -3.01 -12.00
C LEU A 118 1.62 -4.44 -11.45
N ASP A 119 1.08 -5.35 -12.24
CA ASP A 119 1.17 -6.77 -11.96
C ASP A 119 2.61 -7.23 -12.12
N GLU A 120 3.12 -7.91 -11.10
CA GLU A 120 4.53 -8.23 -10.90
C GLU A 120 5.45 -6.99 -10.67
N GLY A 121 6.71 -7.28 -10.34
CA GLY A 121 7.71 -6.26 -10.01
C GLY A 121 8.68 -5.94 -11.15
N PHE A 122 9.59 -5.00 -10.87
CA PHE A 122 10.64 -4.60 -11.80
C PHE A 122 11.55 -5.76 -12.26
N THR A 123 11.80 -6.74 -11.40
CA THR A 123 12.58 -7.93 -11.76
C THR A 123 11.88 -8.75 -12.85
N ALA A 124 10.56 -8.91 -12.79
CA ALA A 124 9.79 -9.57 -13.84
C ALA A 124 9.81 -8.79 -15.16
N TRP A 125 9.67 -7.46 -15.08
CA TRP A 125 9.80 -6.56 -16.24
C TRP A 125 11.15 -6.74 -16.96
N LYS A 126 12.25 -6.79 -16.21
CA LYS A 126 13.59 -7.06 -16.75
C LYS A 126 13.70 -8.46 -17.34
N ASN A 127 13.19 -9.48 -16.66
CA ASN A 127 13.25 -10.87 -17.13
C ASN A 127 12.46 -11.07 -18.43
N ALA A 128 11.37 -10.31 -18.62
CA ALA A 128 10.62 -10.26 -19.87
C ALA A 128 11.36 -9.52 -21.01
N SER A 129 12.59 -9.06 -20.78
CA SER A 129 13.41 -8.28 -21.72
C SER A 129 12.71 -7.00 -22.20
N TYR A 130 11.85 -6.42 -21.36
CA TYR A 130 11.24 -5.14 -21.65
C TYR A 130 12.21 -3.98 -21.43
N PRO A 131 11.97 -2.82 -22.06
CA PRO A 131 12.90 -1.70 -22.01
C PRO A 131 13.16 -1.23 -20.59
N VAL A 132 14.43 -0.97 -20.26
CA VAL A 132 14.87 -0.31 -19.02
C VAL A 132 15.85 0.80 -19.36
N THR A 133 15.95 1.79 -18.49
CA THR A 133 16.88 2.93 -18.63
C THR A 133 17.44 3.32 -17.27
N ASN A 134 18.55 4.07 -17.27
CA ASN A 134 19.05 4.81 -16.11
C ASN A 134 18.96 6.33 -16.32
N GLU A 135 18.42 6.77 -17.45
CA GLU A 135 18.20 8.18 -17.77
C GLU A 135 17.13 8.79 -16.87
N GLN A 136 17.46 9.91 -16.22
CA GLN A 136 16.50 10.62 -15.40
C GLN A 136 15.46 11.34 -16.29
N PRO A 137 14.16 11.13 -16.08
CA PRO A 137 13.15 11.80 -16.90
C PRO A 137 13.15 13.30 -16.64
N ILE A 138 12.91 14.07 -17.71
CA ILE A 138 12.56 15.48 -17.59
C ILE A 138 11.08 15.55 -17.25
N VAL A 139 10.78 15.96 -16.02
CA VAL A 139 9.41 16.12 -15.52
C VAL A 139 9.08 17.60 -15.50
N ILE A 140 7.91 17.95 -16.05
CA ILE A 140 7.36 19.30 -15.93
C ILE A 140 6.50 19.30 -14.65
N PRO A 141 6.88 20.06 -13.60
CA PRO A 141 6.08 20.14 -12.40
C PRO A 141 4.70 20.73 -12.69
N VAL A 142 3.69 20.18 -12.03
CA VAL A 142 2.29 20.61 -12.11
C VAL A 142 1.75 20.85 -10.70
N THR A 143 0.59 21.51 -10.62
CA THR A 143 -0.15 21.60 -9.35
C THR A 143 -0.95 20.32 -9.16
N TYR A 144 -0.77 19.67 -8.01
CA TYR A 144 -1.61 18.57 -7.58
C TYR A 144 -2.69 19.08 -6.62
N GLU A 145 -3.96 18.92 -6.99
CA GLU A 145 -5.10 19.30 -6.16
C GLU A 145 -5.53 18.13 -5.27
N VAL A 146 -5.58 18.35 -3.96
CA VAL A 146 -6.03 17.34 -3.00
C VAL A 146 -7.55 17.40 -2.86
N ASN A 147 -8.21 16.28 -3.14
CA ASN A 147 -9.63 16.04 -2.86
C ASN A 147 -9.76 14.89 -1.85
N LEU A 148 -9.58 15.21 -0.58
CA LEU A 148 -9.46 14.23 0.50
C LEU A 148 -10.70 13.31 0.60
N LYS A 149 -10.45 12.02 0.79
CA LYS A 149 -11.44 10.95 1.04
C LYS A 149 -11.33 10.46 2.49
N PRO A 150 -11.86 11.22 3.46
CA PRO A 150 -11.66 10.92 4.89
C PRO A 150 -12.25 9.56 5.30
N ASP A 151 -13.25 9.06 4.57
CA ASP A 151 -13.88 7.76 4.76
C ASP A 151 -12.93 6.56 4.55
N LYS A 152 -11.79 6.75 3.86
CA LYS A 152 -10.79 5.70 3.63
C LYS A 152 -9.83 5.47 4.81
N LEU A 153 -9.81 6.36 5.80
CA LEU A 153 -8.86 6.34 6.92
C LEU A 153 -9.61 6.24 8.25
N VAL A 154 -9.10 5.41 9.16
CA VAL A 154 -9.57 5.35 10.56
C VAL A 154 -8.43 5.64 11.54
N GLY A 155 -8.78 6.28 12.65
CA GLY A 155 -7.88 6.49 13.78
C GLY A 155 -7.97 5.38 14.83
N VAL A 156 -7.05 5.39 15.80
CA VAL A 156 -6.96 4.38 16.86
C VAL A 156 -8.25 4.23 17.67
N ASP A 157 -9.01 5.31 17.92
CA ASP A 157 -10.26 5.26 18.68
C ASP A 157 -11.34 4.44 17.98
N GLU A 158 -11.49 4.59 16.67
CA GLU A 158 -12.44 3.79 15.89
C GLU A 158 -12.04 2.31 15.85
N VAL A 159 -10.73 2.02 15.89
CA VAL A 159 -10.22 0.65 16.00
C VAL A 159 -10.46 0.06 17.39
N ARG A 160 -10.36 0.87 18.46
CA ARG A 160 -10.71 0.45 19.83
C ARG A 160 -12.18 0.04 19.91
N GLU A 161 -13.08 0.85 19.37
CA GLU A 161 -14.51 0.54 19.32
C GLU A 161 -14.80 -0.74 18.53
N ALA A 162 -14.15 -0.92 17.38
CA ALA A 162 -14.28 -2.12 16.57
C ALA A 162 -13.79 -3.38 17.33
N SER A 163 -12.63 -3.28 18.00
CA SER A 163 -12.04 -4.38 18.78
C SER A 163 -12.88 -4.76 20.01
N LEU A 164 -13.46 -3.76 20.70
CA LEU A 164 -14.28 -3.98 21.90
C LEU A 164 -15.66 -4.57 21.60
N HIS A 165 -16.27 -4.16 20.49
CA HIS A 165 -17.67 -4.45 20.22
C HIS A 165 -17.89 -5.44 19.07
N GLY A 166 -16.86 -5.77 18.29
CA GLY A 166 -16.99 -6.65 17.12
C GLY A 166 -17.91 -6.08 16.04
N THR A 167 -18.03 -4.75 15.96
CA THR A 167 -18.93 -4.05 15.04
C THR A 167 -18.41 -4.01 13.60
N LYS A 168 -17.11 -4.28 13.41
CA LYS A 168 -16.39 -4.20 12.14
C LYS A 168 -15.40 -5.34 12.04
N VAL A 169 -15.08 -5.76 10.82
CA VAL A 169 -14.06 -6.78 10.59
C VAL A 169 -12.69 -6.12 10.63
N LEU A 170 -11.85 -6.53 11.57
CA LEU A 170 -10.47 -6.10 11.66
C LEU A 170 -9.58 -7.10 10.91
N ILE A 171 -8.85 -6.65 9.89
CA ILE A 171 -7.92 -7.49 9.12
C ILE A 171 -6.48 -7.12 9.45
N ASP A 172 -5.74 -8.07 10.01
CA ASP A 172 -4.30 -8.00 10.15
C ASP A 172 -3.61 -8.57 8.92
N SER A 173 -2.83 -7.74 8.23
CA SER A 173 -2.13 -8.10 7.00
C SER A 173 -0.72 -8.64 7.21
N ARG A 174 -0.26 -8.76 8.46
CA ARG A 174 1.07 -9.31 8.79
C ARG A 174 1.14 -10.82 8.55
N GLU A 175 2.36 -11.34 8.56
CA GLU A 175 2.59 -12.78 8.52
C GLU A 175 1.90 -13.51 9.69
N PRO A 176 1.40 -14.74 9.48
CA PRO A 176 0.66 -15.47 10.51
C PRO A 176 1.44 -15.64 11.82
N ARG A 177 2.77 -15.82 11.76
CA ARG A 177 3.63 -15.94 12.95
C ARG A 177 3.69 -14.66 13.77
N ARG A 178 3.66 -13.49 13.11
CA ARG A 178 3.61 -12.17 13.77
C ARG A 178 2.25 -11.89 14.38
N TYR A 179 1.19 -12.15 13.63
CA TYR A 179 -0.19 -12.07 14.12
C TYR A 179 -0.39 -12.95 15.35
N ALA A 180 0.03 -14.22 15.31
CA ALA A 180 -0.07 -15.16 16.43
C ALA A 180 0.86 -14.82 17.61
N GLY A 181 1.69 -13.79 17.52
CA GLY A 181 2.64 -13.42 18.57
C GLY A 181 3.75 -14.45 18.81
N ALA A 182 3.98 -15.37 17.87
CA ALA A 182 5.04 -16.37 17.96
C ALA A 182 6.43 -15.77 17.67
N GLU A 183 6.48 -14.74 16.81
CA GLU A 183 7.69 -13.99 16.45
C GLU A 183 7.35 -12.52 16.29
N GLU A 184 8.21 -11.62 16.79
CA GLU A 184 8.08 -10.20 16.49
C GLU A 184 9.47 -9.57 16.30
N PRO A 185 9.93 -9.45 15.04
CA PRO A 185 11.26 -8.93 14.76
C PRO A 185 11.33 -7.40 14.74
N MET A 186 10.19 -6.69 14.71
CA MET A 186 10.14 -5.25 14.44
C MET A 186 9.55 -4.42 15.59
N ASP A 187 8.60 -4.98 16.34
CA ASP A 187 7.76 -4.25 17.30
C ASP A 187 8.05 -4.62 18.76
N ILE A 188 7.72 -3.72 19.70
CA ILE A 188 7.98 -3.93 21.14
C ILE A 188 7.05 -4.96 21.79
N LYS A 189 5.91 -5.27 21.16
CA LYS A 189 4.92 -6.25 21.63
C LYS A 189 4.55 -7.18 20.48
N ALA A 190 4.59 -8.48 20.74
CA ALA A 190 4.12 -9.51 19.83
C ALA A 190 2.62 -9.77 20.04
N GLY A 191 1.91 -10.17 18.99
CA GLY A 191 0.46 -10.41 19.02
C GLY A 191 -0.29 -9.56 18.00
N HIS A 192 -1.60 -9.42 18.18
CA HIS A 192 -2.51 -8.68 17.30
C HIS A 192 -3.61 -7.95 18.08
N ILE A 193 -4.41 -7.15 17.37
CA ILE A 193 -5.55 -6.40 17.93
C ILE A 193 -6.67 -7.42 18.21
N PRO A 194 -7.24 -7.49 19.43
CA PRO A 194 -8.29 -8.46 19.75
C PRO A 194 -9.46 -8.42 18.76
N GLY A 195 -9.96 -9.60 18.37
CA GLY A 195 -11.02 -9.76 17.37
C GLY A 195 -10.58 -9.64 15.91
N ALA A 196 -9.30 -9.36 15.64
CA ALA A 196 -8.80 -9.30 14.27
C ALA A 196 -8.61 -10.69 13.67
N VAL A 197 -8.95 -10.82 12.38
CA VAL A 197 -8.64 -11.99 11.54
C VAL A 197 -7.38 -11.74 10.73
N ASN A 198 -6.62 -12.80 10.43
CA ASN A 198 -5.38 -12.67 9.67
C ASN A 198 -5.57 -12.98 8.19
N TYR A 199 -5.27 -12.01 7.33
CA TYR A 199 -5.13 -12.19 5.88
C TYR A 199 -3.75 -11.70 5.49
N PHE A 200 -2.76 -12.60 5.43
CA PHE A 200 -1.40 -12.19 5.07
C PHE A 200 -1.39 -11.47 3.72
N TRP A 201 -0.76 -10.30 3.63
CA TRP A 201 -0.82 -9.45 2.45
C TRP A 201 -0.36 -10.11 1.15
N LYS A 202 0.56 -11.10 1.20
CA LYS A 202 0.95 -11.86 0.00
C LYS A 202 -0.09 -12.89 -0.44
N GLY A 203 -1.10 -13.17 0.38
CA GLY A 203 -2.21 -14.05 0.05
C GLY A 203 -3.08 -13.55 -1.11
N VAL A 204 -2.94 -12.29 -1.49
CA VAL A 204 -3.58 -11.69 -2.67
C VAL A 204 -2.82 -11.97 -3.98
N LEU A 205 -1.63 -12.55 -3.87
CA LEU A 205 -0.83 -13.02 -5.01
C LEU A 205 -1.02 -14.53 -5.19
N ASP A 206 -0.84 -15.02 -6.41
CA ASP A 206 -0.78 -16.44 -6.72
C ASP A 206 0.64 -17.02 -6.48
N ASP A 207 0.79 -18.32 -6.67
CA ASP A 207 2.07 -19.03 -6.46
C ASP A 207 3.18 -18.58 -7.43
N SER A 208 2.81 -17.92 -8.53
CA SER A 208 3.76 -17.34 -9.51
C SER A 208 4.11 -15.90 -9.20
N GLY A 209 3.48 -15.28 -8.19
CA GLY A 209 3.69 -13.90 -7.79
C GLY A 209 2.85 -12.88 -8.56
N HIS A 210 1.89 -13.32 -9.37
CA HIS A 210 0.91 -12.44 -10.00
C HIS A 210 -0.17 -12.05 -9.01
N TRP A 211 -0.79 -10.90 -9.20
CA TRP A 211 -2.04 -10.59 -8.50
C TRP A 211 -3.13 -11.58 -8.91
N LYS A 212 -3.85 -12.11 -7.92
CA LYS A 212 -5.06 -12.89 -8.15
C LYS A 212 -6.08 -12.07 -8.92
N ASN A 213 -6.81 -12.72 -9.81
CA ASN A 213 -7.92 -12.08 -10.52
C ASN A 213 -9.11 -11.84 -9.56
N ALA A 214 -10.12 -11.10 -10.02
CA ALA A 214 -11.27 -10.73 -9.19
C ALA A 214 -12.05 -11.93 -8.63
N ASP A 215 -12.12 -13.05 -9.36
CA ASP A 215 -12.85 -14.25 -8.92
C ASP A 215 -12.07 -14.95 -7.80
N ASP A 216 -10.76 -15.11 -7.97
CA ASP A 216 -9.85 -15.68 -6.98
C ASP A 216 -9.74 -14.81 -5.71
N LEU A 217 -9.83 -13.49 -5.86
CA LEU A 217 -9.87 -12.57 -4.72
C LEU A 217 -11.21 -12.64 -3.96
N ARG A 218 -12.34 -12.78 -4.67
CA ARG A 218 -13.64 -13.03 -4.01
C ARG A 218 -13.63 -14.34 -3.23
N GLU A 219 -13.04 -15.39 -3.80
CA GLU A 219 -12.87 -16.66 -3.08
C GLU A 219 -11.91 -16.50 -1.89
N HIS A 220 -10.81 -15.76 -2.06
CA HIS A 220 -9.83 -15.52 -1.00
C HIS A 220 -10.46 -14.89 0.24
N PHE A 221 -11.37 -13.91 0.07
CA PHE A 221 -12.04 -13.19 1.17
C PHE A 221 -13.43 -13.73 1.51
N SER A 222 -13.82 -14.91 0.99
CA SER A 222 -15.20 -15.43 1.05
C SER A 222 -15.78 -15.60 2.46
N ASN A 223 -14.93 -15.71 3.49
CA ASN A 223 -15.34 -15.75 4.89
C ASN A 223 -15.77 -14.38 5.46
N ILE A 224 -15.61 -13.29 4.70
CA ILE A 224 -15.98 -11.92 5.10
C ILE A 224 -17.27 -11.53 4.37
N PRO A 225 -18.34 -11.13 5.07
CA PRO A 225 -19.57 -10.65 4.43
C PRO A 225 -19.32 -9.47 3.50
N GLN A 226 -19.91 -9.50 2.30
CA GLN A 226 -19.64 -8.49 1.26
C GLN A 226 -20.00 -7.04 1.68
N ASP A 227 -20.99 -6.89 2.56
CA ASP A 227 -21.47 -5.62 3.10
C ASP A 227 -20.77 -5.22 4.42
N ALA A 228 -19.79 -5.99 4.89
CA ALA A 228 -19.06 -5.70 6.11
C ALA A 228 -18.31 -4.36 6.01
N GLU A 229 -18.27 -3.63 7.13
CA GLU A 229 -17.29 -2.58 7.33
C GLU A 229 -15.96 -3.21 7.75
N ILE A 230 -14.91 -2.94 6.98
CA ILE A 230 -13.61 -3.58 7.12
C ILE A 230 -12.56 -2.52 7.45
N ILE A 231 -11.79 -2.77 8.50
CA ILE A 231 -10.60 -2.00 8.83
C ILE A 231 -9.38 -2.90 8.62
N VAL A 232 -8.49 -2.48 7.73
CA VAL A 232 -7.27 -3.20 7.39
C VAL A 232 -6.09 -2.53 8.06
N TYR A 233 -5.19 -3.33 8.64
CA TYR A 233 -3.94 -2.86 9.23
C TYR A 233 -2.81 -3.87 9.01
N CYS A 234 -1.57 -3.49 9.32
CA CYS A 234 -0.43 -4.38 9.30
C CYS A 234 0.57 -4.05 10.42
N GLY A 235 1.87 -4.05 10.15
CA GLY A 235 2.87 -3.51 11.09
C GLY A 235 2.79 -1.99 11.22
N SER A 236 2.76 -1.28 10.10
CA SER A 236 2.95 0.18 10.04
C SER A 236 2.22 0.86 8.87
N GLY A 237 1.11 0.30 8.39
CA GLY A 237 0.27 0.93 7.36
C GLY A 237 0.76 0.83 5.91
N VAL A 238 1.79 0.02 5.63
CA VAL A 238 2.33 -0.16 4.28
C VAL A 238 1.76 -1.43 3.65
N THR A 239 2.13 -2.60 4.17
CA THR A 239 1.65 -3.91 3.67
C THR A 239 0.18 -4.21 3.97
N ALA A 240 -0.56 -3.28 4.59
CA ALA A 240 -2.01 -3.33 4.64
C ALA A 240 -2.65 -2.91 3.30
N CYS A 241 -1.98 -2.04 2.55
CA CYS A 241 -2.52 -1.47 1.33
C CYS A 241 -2.78 -2.51 0.21
N PRO A 242 -1.96 -3.56 0.02
CA PRO A 242 -2.28 -4.65 -0.90
C PRO A 242 -3.62 -5.32 -0.62
N ASN A 243 -3.95 -5.56 0.66
CA ASN A 243 -5.25 -6.11 1.05
C ASN A 243 -6.39 -5.11 0.80
N VAL A 244 -6.18 -3.81 1.04
CA VAL A 244 -7.19 -2.78 0.70
C VAL A 244 -7.50 -2.80 -0.79
N LEU A 245 -6.47 -2.80 -1.64
CA LEU A 245 -6.58 -2.90 -3.09
C LEU A 245 -7.31 -4.18 -3.51
N ALA A 246 -6.94 -5.31 -2.92
CA ALA A 246 -7.52 -6.62 -3.25
C ALA A 246 -8.98 -6.75 -2.82
N LEU A 247 -9.38 -6.18 -1.67
CA LEU A 247 -10.76 -6.13 -1.22
C LEU A 247 -11.62 -5.25 -2.15
N GLU A 248 -11.12 -4.08 -2.54
CA GLU A 248 -11.82 -3.24 -3.54
C GLU A 248 -11.96 -3.97 -4.90
N ALA A 249 -10.95 -4.74 -5.31
CA ALA A 249 -11.01 -5.57 -6.52
C ALA A 249 -11.97 -6.77 -6.39
N ALA A 250 -12.12 -7.34 -5.20
CA ALA A 250 -13.12 -8.35 -4.86
C ALA A 250 -14.55 -7.78 -4.72
N GLY A 251 -14.71 -6.45 -4.80
CA GLY A 251 -16.00 -5.78 -4.79
C GLY A 251 -16.50 -5.35 -3.42
N TYR A 252 -15.64 -5.35 -2.39
CA TYR A 252 -15.96 -4.73 -1.10
C TYR A 252 -15.92 -3.21 -1.25
N SER A 253 -16.93 -2.51 -0.72
CA SER A 253 -17.07 -1.07 -0.85
C SER A 253 -16.75 -0.27 0.42
N ASN A 254 -16.75 -0.91 1.59
CA ASN A 254 -16.53 -0.26 2.89
C ASN A 254 -15.22 -0.73 3.52
N VAL A 255 -14.10 -0.43 2.84
CA VAL A 255 -12.75 -0.83 3.24
C VAL A 255 -11.97 0.40 3.65
N LYS A 256 -11.50 0.41 4.90
CA LYS A 256 -10.74 1.51 5.50
C LYS A 256 -9.37 1.04 5.95
N LEU A 257 -8.40 1.94 5.94
CA LEU A 257 -7.04 1.70 6.42
C LEU A 257 -6.88 2.28 7.83
N TYR A 258 -6.34 1.49 8.76
CA TYR A 258 -5.72 2.01 9.97
C TYR A 258 -4.22 2.19 9.72
N ALA A 259 -3.84 3.40 9.29
CA ALA A 259 -2.50 3.68 8.79
C ALA A 259 -1.41 3.58 9.87
N GLY A 260 -1.72 3.91 11.12
CA GLY A 260 -0.80 3.72 12.25
C GLY A 260 -0.49 2.25 12.53
N SER A 261 -1.49 1.38 12.28
CA SER A 261 -1.36 -0.07 12.32
C SER A 261 -0.86 -0.61 13.67
N TRP A 262 -0.29 -1.82 13.71
CA TRP A 262 0.17 -2.46 14.95
C TRP A 262 1.12 -1.57 15.77
N SER A 263 2.05 -0.90 15.08
CA SER A 263 3.04 -0.04 15.72
C SER A 263 2.44 1.18 16.44
N ASP A 264 1.33 1.71 15.92
CA ASP A 264 0.57 2.75 16.60
C ASP A 264 -0.26 2.14 17.73
N TRP A 265 -0.94 1.03 17.48
CA TRP A 265 -1.77 0.35 18.49
C TRP A 265 -1.00 0.07 19.79
N ILE A 266 0.23 -0.45 19.68
CA ILE A 266 1.04 -0.82 20.84
C ILE A 266 1.75 0.36 21.50
N SER A 267 1.76 1.54 20.87
CA SER A 267 2.30 2.77 21.47
C SER A 267 1.41 3.28 22.61
N TYR A 268 0.12 2.96 22.57
CA TYR A 268 -0.83 3.19 23.64
C TYR A 268 -0.77 2.05 24.65
N SER A 269 -0.36 2.36 25.88
CA SER A 269 -0.13 1.35 26.93
C SER A 269 -1.41 0.60 27.36
N GLU A 270 -2.55 1.26 27.25
CA GLU A 270 -3.88 0.79 27.63
C GLU A 270 -4.52 -0.15 26.59
N ASN A 271 -3.99 -0.18 25.37
CA ASN A 271 -4.55 -0.99 24.29
C ASN A 271 -4.29 -2.49 24.54
N PRO A 272 -5.33 -3.34 24.47
CA PRO A 272 -5.18 -4.77 24.70
C PRO A 272 -4.44 -5.46 23.53
N VAL A 273 -3.81 -6.60 23.84
CA VAL A 273 -3.07 -7.42 22.87
C VAL A 273 -3.51 -8.87 22.99
N ALA A 274 -3.86 -9.50 21.87
CA ALA A 274 -4.15 -10.93 21.77
C ALA A 274 -2.96 -11.69 21.15
N THR A 275 -2.78 -12.96 21.54
CA THR A 275 -1.62 -13.80 21.13
C THR A 275 -2.01 -15.22 20.68
N LYS A 276 -3.30 -15.48 20.44
CA LYS A 276 -3.79 -16.76 19.91
C LYS A 276 -4.74 -16.48 18.77
N SER A 277 -4.66 -17.25 17.68
CA SER A 277 -5.67 -17.20 16.62
C SER A 277 -7.02 -17.59 17.22
N GLU A 278 -7.97 -16.65 17.24
CA GLU A 278 -9.38 -16.92 17.56
C GLU A 278 -10.07 -17.62 16.38
#